data_AF-A0A6I2WPZ4-F1
#
_entry.id   AF-A0A6I2WPZ4-F1
#
_cell.length_a   1.000
_cell.length_b   1.000
_cell.length_c   1.000
_cell.angle_alpha   90.00
_cell.angle_beta   90.00
_cell.angle_gamma   90.00
#
_symmetry.space_group_name_H-M   'P 1'
#
loop_
_entity.id
_entity.type
_entity.pdbx_description
1 polymer ?
#
loop_
_entity_poly.entity_id
_entity_poly.type
_entity_poly.pdbx_seq_one_letter_code
_entity_poly.pdbx_strand_id
1 'polypeptide(L)'
;MWFRRDLRVRANDALAAAARGGLVLPLFVIDPVLIASSGGPRLAFLRDSLADLDRSLGGALVVRVGDPSVVVPSAAREAGASTVFVSRDFTPYGRRRDRAVSEALVATGGVLRGIGSPYTVPPGGVLKPDGNPYAVFTPYWRTWRRLASENRAAAASAPADAGVPECVTARGDDFTWPERSFTALDLPVAGEAAAWDRWEWFVEHGLGTYGAARNTPSIDGTSRLSTYLRWGVLHPSQLIDECDGSPAAEEFVRELCWREFYADVLHQRPESAWKNLDGRFDRMQVDTDNAARERFALWQQGHTGFPIVDAGMRQLAATGWMHNRVRMIVASFLVKDLHLPWQWGARHFMDHLVDGDLASNNHGWQWAAGCGTDAAPYHRILNPTLQAERFDPSGAYAQQWIEEWPLTGPPMVDHAVERAEALRRRAALSVA
;
A
#
# COMPACT_ATOMS: atom_id res chain seq x y z
N MET A 1 6.68 22.68 7.15
CA MET A 1 5.93 21.53 6.59
C MET A 1 6.68 20.26 6.99
N TRP A 2 6.05 19.35 7.71
CA TRP A 2 6.63 18.03 7.98
C TRP A 2 6.05 17.01 7.01
N PHE A 3 6.83 16.54 6.03
CA PHE A 3 6.46 15.51 5.05
C PHE A 3 6.55 14.09 5.63
N ARG A 4 5.65 13.19 5.19
CA ARG A 4 5.73 11.74 5.46
C ARG A 4 5.30 10.90 4.24
N ARG A 5 4.00 10.81 3.96
CA ARG A 5 3.41 10.01 2.86
C ARG A 5 2.64 10.91 1.89
N ASP A 6 3.26 12.05 1.60
CA ASP A 6 2.77 13.17 0.83
C ASP A 6 3.96 13.82 0.09
N LEU A 7 4.84 12.99 -0.48
CA LEU A 7 6.11 13.38 -1.10
C LEU A 7 5.92 14.03 -2.48
N ARG A 8 5.16 15.11 -2.53
CA ARG A 8 4.86 15.89 -3.73
C ARG A 8 4.72 17.37 -3.37
N VAL A 9 4.93 18.22 -4.36
CA VAL A 9 4.65 19.66 -4.24
C VAL A 9 3.23 19.95 -4.73
N ARG A 10 2.83 19.38 -5.88
CA ARG A 10 1.52 19.69 -6.49
C ARG A 10 0.37 19.14 -5.66
N ALA A 11 -0.72 19.89 -5.60
CA ALA A 11 -1.94 19.49 -4.90
C ALA A 11 -1.68 18.99 -3.45
N ASN A 12 -0.79 19.66 -2.72
CA ASN A 12 -0.45 19.34 -1.34
C ASN A 12 -1.01 20.40 -0.38
N ASP A 13 -2.22 20.16 0.14
CA ASP A 13 -2.94 21.12 0.99
C ASP A 13 -2.15 21.56 2.23
N ALA A 14 -1.39 20.66 2.84
CA ALA A 14 -0.59 20.96 4.02
C ALA A 14 0.61 21.86 3.66
N LEU A 15 1.24 21.63 2.50
CA LEU A 15 2.29 22.49 1.99
C LEU A 15 1.75 23.87 1.59
N ALA A 16 0.62 23.92 0.87
CA ALA A 16 -0.03 25.17 0.48
C ALA A 16 -0.46 26.00 1.69
N ALA A 17 -0.95 25.36 2.76
CA ALA A 17 -1.26 26.03 4.01
C ALA A 17 -0.01 26.56 4.72
N ALA A 18 1.09 25.80 4.72
CA ALA A 18 2.37 26.25 5.25
C ALA A 18 2.90 27.48 4.48
N ALA A 19 2.82 27.46 3.15
CA ALA A 19 3.26 28.54 2.27
C ALA A 19 2.51 29.87 2.53
N ARG A 20 1.20 29.80 2.77
CA ARG A 20 0.39 30.98 3.17
C ARG A 20 0.79 31.56 4.52
N GLY A 21 1.48 30.78 5.37
CA GLY A 21 2.01 31.21 6.65
C GLY A 21 3.36 31.92 6.58
N GLY A 22 3.99 32.00 5.40
CA GLY A 22 5.31 32.58 5.19
C GLY A 22 6.36 31.54 4.81
N LEU A 23 7.61 31.76 5.27
CA LEU A 23 8.73 30.88 4.98
C LEU A 23 8.50 29.45 5.50
N VAL A 24 8.82 28.46 4.66
CA VAL A 24 8.59 27.05 4.98
C VAL A 24 9.90 26.36 5.29
N LEU A 25 10.01 25.69 6.44
CA LEU A 25 10.99 24.62 6.64
C LEU A 25 10.39 23.30 6.14
N PRO A 26 10.82 22.74 4.99
CA PRO A 26 10.44 21.40 4.59
C PRO A 26 11.27 20.37 5.38
N LEU A 27 10.59 19.54 6.16
CA LEU A 27 11.21 18.55 7.03
C LEU A 27 10.70 17.15 6.69
N PHE A 28 11.61 16.18 6.58
CA PHE A 28 11.30 14.77 6.64
C PHE A 28 12.05 14.13 7.82
N VAL A 29 11.36 13.27 8.58
CA VAL A 29 11.97 12.54 9.70
C VAL A 29 12.02 11.06 9.36
N ILE A 30 13.24 10.52 9.26
CA ILE A 30 13.52 9.09 9.19
C ILE A 30 13.35 8.51 10.59
N ASP A 31 12.12 8.07 10.82
CA ASP A 31 11.69 7.41 12.04
C ASP A 31 12.24 5.96 12.12
N PRO A 32 12.89 5.54 13.22
CA PRO A 32 13.34 4.16 13.40
C PRO A 32 12.22 3.12 13.22
N VAL A 33 10.96 3.44 13.54
CA VAL A 33 9.81 2.57 13.30
C VAL A 33 9.54 2.40 11.80
N LEU A 34 9.73 3.47 11.01
CA LEU A 34 9.64 3.39 9.56
C LEU A 34 10.71 2.45 8.99
N ILE A 35 11.96 2.57 9.45
CA ILE A 35 13.04 1.67 9.02
C ILE A 35 12.75 0.22 9.43
N ALA A 36 12.35 -0.01 10.68
CA ALA A 36 12.08 -1.36 11.18
C ALA A 36 10.93 -2.05 10.44
N SER A 37 9.94 -1.30 9.95
CA SER A 37 8.74 -1.84 9.29
C SER A 37 8.80 -1.83 7.75
N SER A 38 9.90 -1.39 7.14
CA SER A 38 10.06 -1.29 5.67
C SER A 38 11.07 -2.29 5.13
N GLY A 39 10.67 -3.07 4.13
CA GLY A 39 11.60 -3.81 3.28
C GLY A 39 12.62 -2.92 2.55
N GLY A 40 13.71 -3.53 2.07
CA GLY A 40 14.71 -2.86 1.23
C GLY A 40 14.13 -2.12 0.01
N PRO A 41 13.23 -2.74 -0.78
CA PRO A 41 12.64 -2.11 -1.97
C PRO A 41 11.91 -0.81 -1.64
N ARG A 42 11.13 -0.85 -0.56
CA ARG A 42 10.36 0.30 -0.08
C ARG A 42 11.26 1.43 0.45
N LEU A 43 12.40 1.09 1.08
CA LEU A 43 13.38 2.09 1.54
C LEU A 43 14.17 2.70 0.37
N ALA A 44 14.53 1.93 -0.65
CA ALA A 44 15.17 2.44 -1.86
C ALA A 44 14.27 3.46 -2.57
N PHE A 45 13.03 3.08 -2.82
CA PHE A 45 12.07 3.99 -3.47
C PHE A 45 11.81 5.24 -2.63
N LEU A 46 11.76 5.12 -1.29
CA LEU A 46 11.66 6.28 -0.40
C LEU A 46 12.87 7.21 -0.54
N ARG A 47 14.10 6.69 -0.47
CA ARG A 47 15.33 7.48 -0.66
C ARG A 47 15.26 8.27 -1.96
N ASP A 48 14.90 7.60 -3.05
CA ASP A 48 14.89 8.22 -4.38
C ASP A 48 13.74 9.24 -4.51
N SER A 49 12.59 8.98 -3.86
CA SER A 49 11.48 9.94 -3.77
C SER A 49 11.83 11.18 -2.94
N LEU A 50 12.62 11.03 -1.86
CA LEU A 50 13.09 12.15 -1.06
C LEU A 50 14.09 13.01 -1.83
N ALA A 51 14.99 12.40 -2.61
CA ALA A 51 15.89 13.12 -3.49
C ALA A 51 15.13 13.90 -4.58
N ASP A 52 14.05 13.34 -5.11
CA ASP A 52 13.19 14.03 -6.08
C ASP A 52 12.42 15.21 -5.46
N LEU A 53 11.84 14.98 -4.28
CA LEU A 53 11.15 16.03 -3.52
C LEU A 53 12.11 17.17 -3.16
N ASP A 54 13.35 16.86 -2.74
CA ASP A 54 14.37 17.85 -2.45
C ASP A 54 14.66 18.74 -3.67
N ARG A 55 14.86 18.14 -4.85
CA ARG A 55 15.04 18.91 -6.10
C ARG A 55 13.83 19.80 -6.40
N SER A 56 12.61 19.29 -6.20
CA SER A 56 11.38 20.05 -6.42
C SER A 56 11.18 21.20 -5.44
N LEU A 57 11.83 21.14 -4.28
CA LEU A 57 11.89 22.20 -3.28
C LEU A 57 13.14 23.08 -3.39
N GLY A 58 13.92 22.95 -4.47
CA GLY A 58 15.13 23.75 -4.69
C GLY A 58 16.32 23.37 -3.80
N GLY A 59 16.39 22.12 -3.33
CA GLY A 59 17.47 21.64 -2.46
C GLY A 59 17.30 21.99 -0.98
N ALA A 60 16.09 22.34 -0.56
CA ALA A 60 15.80 22.81 0.78
C ALA A 60 15.32 21.72 1.76
N LEU A 61 15.04 20.49 1.30
CA LEU A 61 14.46 19.44 2.14
C LEU A 61 15.43 19.03 3.25
N VAL A 62 15.01 19.28 4.49
CA VAL A 62 15.78 18.87 5.67
C VAL A 62 15.37 17.46 6.06
N VAL A 63 16.33 16.54 6.03
CA VAL A 63 16.15 15.15 6.48
C VAL A 63 16.82 14.99 7.84
N ARG A 64 16.07 14.50 8.83
CA ARG A 64 16.58 14.16 10.18
C ARG A 64 16.21 12.75 10.58
N VAL A 65 16.90 12.19 11.56
CA VAL A 65 16.71 10.80 12.01
C VAL A 65 16.36 10.77 13.49
N GLY A 66 15.37 9.96 13.86
CA GLY A 66 15.03 9.73 15.26
C GLY A 66 13.54 9.73 15.53
N ASP A 67 13.19 9.80 16.82
CA ASP A 67 11.80 9.86 17.26
C ASP A 67 11.15 11.18 16.80
N PRO A 68 10.09 11.14 15.98
CA PRO A 68 9.40 12.35 15.54
C PRO A 68 8.93 13.25 16.68
N SER A 69 8.56 12.69 17.85
CA SER A 69 8.14 13.46 19.03
C SER A 69 9.26 14.29 19.66
N VAL A 70 10.53 14.00 19.32
CA VAL A 70 11.71 14.76 19.74
C VAL A 70 12.20 15.64 18.60
N VAL A 71 12.34 15.06 17.40
CA VAL A 71 12.96 15.72 16.24
C VAL A 71 12.11 16.86 15.72
N VAL A 72 10.78 16.66 15.59
CA VAL A 72 9.89 17.68 15.01
C VAL A 72 9.82 18.94 15.89
N PRO A 73 9.61 18.86 17.23
CA PRO A 73 9.69 20.04 18.09
C PRO A 73 11.06 20.71 18.09
N SER A 74 12.16 19.96 18.01
CA SER A 74 13.50 20.56 17.92
C SER A 74 13.67 21.38 16.65
N ALA A 75 13.34 20.79 15.49
CA ALA A 75 13.42 21.47 14.21
C ALA A 75 12.51 22.70 14.15
N ALA A 76 11.31 22.62 14.73
CA ALA A 76 10.40 23.76 14.83
C ALA A 76 11.01 24.91 15.65
N ARG A 77 11.61 24.63 16.82
CA ARG A 77 12.28 25.65 17.64
C ARG A 77 13.48 26.27 16.92
N GLU A 78 14.32 25.46 16.28
CA GLU A 78 15.49 25.93 15.54
C GLU A 78 15.12 26.86 14.39
N ALA A 79 14.01 26.60 13.71
CA ALA A 79 13.48 27.46 12.65
C ALA A 79 12.61 28.62 13.16
N GLY A 80 12.38 28.76 14.47
CA GLY A 80 11.46 29.75 15.02
C GLY A 80 10.00 29.56 14.60
N ALA A 81 9.61 28.34 14.20
CA ALA A 81 8.28 28.03 13.70
C ALA A 81 7.29 27.77 14.85
N SER A 82 6.19 28.54 14.88
CA SER A 82 5.09 28.33 15.83
C SER A 82 4.08 27.25 15.40
N THR A 83 4.10 26.87 14.12
CA THR A 83 3.13 25.92 13.54
C THR A 83 3.84 24.88 12.69
N VAL A 84 3.55 23.60 12.95
CA VAL A 84 3.96 22.47 12.10
C VAL A 84 2.74 21.98 11.33
N PHE A 85 2.77 22.14 10.01
CA PHE A 85 1.76 21.56 9.11
C PHE A 85 2.16 20.15 8.69
N VAL A 86 1.17 19.25 8.63
CA VAL A 86 1.34 17.82 8.36
C VAL A 86 0.08 17.30 7.67
N SER A 87 0.18 16.33 6.73
CA SER A 87 -1.03 15.61 6.30
C SER A 87 -1.48 14.59 7.35
N ARG A 88 -2.79 14.46 7.57
CA ARG A 88 -3.30 13.53 8.61
C ARG A 88 -2.94 12.07 8.31
N ASP A 89 -2.54 11.32 9.34
CA ASP A 89 -2.31 9.88 9.26
C ASP A 89 -3.42 9.10 10.00
N PHE A 90 -3.97 8.08 9.36
CA PHE A 90 -5.10 7.30 9.86
C PHE A 90 -4.69 5.91 10.36
N THR A 91 -3.42 5.55 10.23
CA THR A 91 -2.91 4.26 10.72
C THR A 91 -2.78 4.25 12.24
N PRO A 92 -2.80 3.06 12.89
CA PRO A 92 -2.72 2.98 14.35
C PRO A 92 -1.44 3.62 14.91
N TYR A 93 -0.30 3.39 14.27
CA TYR A 93 0.97 4.02 14.66
C TYR A 93 0.97 5.52 14.37
N GLY A 94 0.56 5.94 13.17
CA GLY A 94 0.55 7.35 12.77
C GLY A 94 -0.27 8.23 13.72
N ARG A 95 -1.45 7.77 14.14
CA ARG A 95 -2.28 8.50 15.11
C ARG A 95 -1.61 8.67 16.48
N ARG A 96 -0.93 7.63 16.97
CA ARG A 96 -0.19 7.72 18.25
C ARG A 96 1.02 8.65 18.13
N ARG A 97 1.76 8.53 17.03
CA ARG A 97 2.90 9.42 16.73
C ARG A 97 2.46 10.88 16.66
N ASP A 98 1.43 11.18 15.88
CA ASP A 98 0.96 12.56 15.67
C ASP A 98 0.43 13.17 16.99
N ARG A 99 -0.22 12.36 17.84
CA ARG A 99 -0.59 12.78 19.20
C ARG A 99 0.63 13.13 20.05
N ALA A 100 1.65 12.26 20.10
CA ALA A 100 2.87 12.50 20.87
C ALA A 100 3.63 13.76 20.38
N VAL A 101 3.74 13.94 19.06
CA VAL A 101 4.32 15.15 18.46
C VAL A 101 3.51 16.40 18.82
N SER A 102 2.18 16.33 18.76
CA SER A 102 1.31 17.45 19.14
C SER A 102 1.49 17.84 20.61
N GLU A 103 1.53 16.87 21.51
CA GLU A 103 1.74 17.10 22.95
C GLU A 103 3.12 17.74 23.21
N ALA A 104 4.16 17.25 22.54
CA ALA A 104 5.53 17.80 22.65
C ALA A 104 5.67 19.22 22.08
N LEU A 105 4.99 19.53 20.96
CA LEU A 105 4.97 20.89 20.40
C LEU A 105 4.29 21.88 21.35
N VAL A 106 3.14 21.52 21.91
CA VAL A 106 2.40 22.37 22.86
C VAL A 106 3.26 22.72 24.08
N ALA A 107 4.02 21.76 24.60
CA ALA A 107 4.94 22.00 25.72
C ALA A 107 6.03 23.05 25.42
N THR A 108 6.24 23.37 24.14
CA THR A 108 7.25 24.33 23.66
C THR A 108 6.64 25.57 23.01
N GLY A 109 5.31 25.76 23.12
CA GLY A 109 4.59 26.90 22.54
C GLY A 109 4.24 26.77 21.06
N GLY A 110 4.45 25.60 20.45
CA GLY A 110 4.09 25.31 19.06
C GLY A 110 2.77 24.53 18.94
N VAL A 111 2.28 24.37 17.70
CA VAL A 111 1.08 23.57 17.40
C VAL A 111 1.26 22.68 16.17
N LEU A 112 0.69 21.47 16.21
CA LEU A 112 0.58 20.59 15.05
C LEU A 112 -0.77 20.82 14.34
N ARG A 113 -0.75 21.04 13.02
CA ARG A 113 -1.94 21.24 12.17
C ARG A 113 -2.02 20.15 11.10
N GLY A 114 -2.90 19.18 11.32
CA GLY A 114 -3.23 18.14 10.36
C GLY A 114 -4.18 18.63 9.27
N ILE A 115 -3.74 18.70 8.02
CA ILE A 115 -4.54 19.19 6.87
C ILE A 115 -4.61 18.10 5.80
N GLY A 116 -5.76 17.95 5.13
CA GLY A 116 -5.92 16.95 4.06
C GLY A 116 -5.75 15.51 4.54
N SER A 117 -5.48 14.60 3.60
CA SER A 117 -5.09 13.20 3.87
C SER A 117 -4.44 12.57 2.63
N PRO A 118 -3.83 11.38 2.74
CA PRO A 118 -3.39 10.58 1.58
C PRO A 118 -4.54 9.92 0.77
N TYR A 119 -5.79 10.24 1.10
CA TYR A 119 -7.03 9.65 0.59
C TYR A 119 -7.97 10.76 0.11
N THR A 120 -8.76 10.48 -0.93
CA THR A 120 -9.77 11.39 -1.47
C THR A 120 -10.91 11.62 -0.47
N VAL A 121 -11.31 10.56 0.25
CA VAL A 121 -12.19 10.69 1.41
C VAL A 121 -11.42 10.18 2.63
N PRO A 122 -11.15 11.02 3.64
CA PRO A 122 -10.41 10.59 4.82
C PRO A 122 -11.08 9.38 5.51
N PRO A 123 -10.31 8.35 5.93
CA PRO A 123 -10.83 7.24 6.72
C PRO A 123 -11.64 7.71 7.93
N GLY A 124 -12.78 7.05 8.18
CA GLY A 124 -13.84 7.46 9.10
C GLY A 124 -14.90 8.37 8.48
N GLY A 125 -14.68 8.87 7.26
CA GLY A 125 -15.58 9.81 6.58
C GLY A 125 -16.71 9.16 5.76
N VAL A 126 -16.63 7.87 5.45
CA VAL A 126 -17.66 7.15 4.67
C VAL A 126 -18.51 6.32 5.60
N LEU A 127 -19.65 6.88 6.02
CA LEU A 127 -20.58 6.24 6.96
C LEU A 127 -21.91 5.91 6.30
N LYS A 128 -22.59 4.90 6.84
CA LYS A 128 -23.99 4.61 6.55
C LYS A 128 -24.90 5.72 7.12
N PRO A 129 -26.19 5.78 6.71
CA PRO A 129 -27.15 6.72 7.27
C PRO A 129 -27.35 6.61 8.79
N ASP A 130 -27.08 5.44 9.38
CA ASP A 130 -27.15 5.18 10.82
C ASP A 130 -25.86 5.56 11.58
N GLY A 131 -24.87 6.12 10.89
CA GLY A 131 -23.56 6.50 11.45
C GLY A 131 -22.56 5.35 11.58
N ASN A 132 -22.93 4.11 11.25
CA ASN A 132 -22.01 2.96 11.34
C ASN A 132 -21.12 2.83 10.10
N PRO A 133 -19.92 2.24 10.22
CA PRO A 133 -19.06 1.96 9.07
C PRO A 133 -19.64 0.88 8.15
N TYR A 134 -19.19 0.88 6.90
CA TYR A 134 -19.47 -0.19 5.94
C TYR A 134 -18.53 -1.39 6.16
N ALA A 135 -19.07 -2.60 6.04
CA ALA A 135 -18.31 -3.85 6.04
C ALA A 135 -18.20 -4.49 4.64
N VAL A 136 -18.92 -3.91 3.66
CA VAL A 136 -19.05 -4.39 2.28
C VAL A 136 -18.67 -3.25 1.34
N PHE A 137 -17.83 -3.55 0.36
CA PHE A 137 -17.25 -2.64 -0.61
C PHE A 137 -18.29 -2.01 -1.53
N THR A 138 -19.21 -2.79 -2.10
CA THR A 138 -20.17 -2.25 -3.09
C THR A 138 -21.00 -1.06 -2.55
N PRO A 139 -21.62 -1.14 -1.36
CA PRO A 139 -22.32 0.02 -0.79
C PRO A 139 -21.35 1.11 -0.30
N TYR A 140 -20.14 0.77 0.16
CA TYR A 140 -19.09 1.74 0.47
C TYR A 140 -18.72 2.57 -0.77
N TRP A 141 -18.45 1.92 -1.90
CA TRP A 141 -18.11 2.52 -3.19
C TRP A 141 -19.13 3.56 -3.63
N ARG A 142 -20.42 3.25 -3.54
CA ARG A 142 -21.49 4.18 -3.94
C ARG A 142 -21.44 5.47 -3.11
N THR A 143 -21.30 5.34 -1.79
CA THR A 143 -21.22 6.49 -0.88
C THR A 143 -19.90 7.25 -1.06
N TRP A 144 -18.77 6.53 -1.15
CA TRP A 144 -17.45 7.08 -1.38
C TRP A 144 -17.39 7.87 -2.68
N ARG A 145 -17.92 7.34 -3.79
CA ARG A 145 -17.89 8.01 -5.11
C ARG A 145 -18.61 9.35 -5.08
N ARG A 146 -19.75 9.42 -4.39
CA ARG A 146 -20.50 10.66 -4.17
C ARG A 146 -19.68 11.66 -3.33
N LEU A 147 -19.20 11.24 -2.17
CA LEU A 147 -18.41 12.10 -1.27
C LEU A 147 -17.10 12.58 -1.92
N ALA A 148 -16.43 11.71 -2.68
CA ALA A 148 -15.24 12.05 -3.46
C ALA A 148 -15.54 13.12 -4.51
N SER A 149 -16.70 13.06 -5.18
CA SER A 149 -17.12 14.11 -6.10
C SER A 149 -17.40 15.43 -5.38
N GLU A 150 -18.15 15.39 -4.27
CA GLU A 150 -18.48 16.57 -3.46
C GLU A 150 -17.23 17.26 -2.90
N ASN A 151 -16.30 16.50 -2.32
CA ASN A 151 -15.04 17.03 -1.79
C ASN A 151 -14.19 17.72 -2.87
N ARG A 152 -14.15 17.15 -4.08
CA ARG A 152 -13.40 17.73 -5.21
C ARG A 152 -14.06 19.00 -5.74
N ALA A 153 -15.38 19.01 -5.85
CA ALA A 153 -16.13 20.21 -6.23
C ALA A 153 -15.89 21.36 -5.23
N ALA A 154 -15.83 21.06 -3.94
CA ALA A 154 -15.47 22.03 -2.91
C ALA A 154 -14.01 22.51 -3.05
N ALA A 155 -13.07 21.59 -3.32
CA ALA A 155 -11.65 21.93 -3.50
C ALA A 155 -11.38 22.80 -4.73
N ALA A 156 -12.11 22.60 -5.84
CA ALA A 156 -11.99 23.42 -7.05
C ALA A 156 -12.36 24.89 -6.84
N SER A 157 -13.08 25.22 -5.76
CA SER A 157 -13.40 26.59 -5.38
C SER A 157 -12.31 27.28 -4.52
N ALA A 158 -11.27 26.56 -4.14
CA ALA A 158 -10.13 27.11 -3.39
C ALA A 158 -9.12 27.78 -4.33
N PRO A 159 -8.30 28.74 -3.84
CA PRO A 159 -7.25 29.37 -4.65
C PRO A 159 -6.29 28.33 -5.24
N ALA A 160 -5.85 28.58 -6.48
CA ALA A 160 -4.94 27.72 -7.23
C ALA A 160 -3.64 27.42 -6.48
N ASP A 161 -2.98 26.32 -6.88
CA ASP A 161 -1.75 25.79 -6.30
C ASP A 161 -0.72 26.91 -6.05
N ALA A 162 -0.19 27.00 -4.83
CA ALA A 162 0.64 28.14 -4.40
C ALA A 162 2.06 28.11 -5.01
N GLY A 163 2.34 27.14 -5.88
CA GLY A 163 3.68 26.90 -6.42
C GLY A 163 4.65 26.35 -5.38
N VAL A 164 5.93 26.31 -5.74
CA VAL A 164 7.00 25.94 -4.80
C VAL A 164 7.12 27.07 -3.76
N PRO A 165 6.97 26.78 -2.46
CA PRO A 165 7.06 27.82 -1.44
C PRO A 165 8.48 28.35 -1.28
N GLU A 166 8.60 29.59 -0.78
CA GLU A 166 9.88 30.10 -0.30
C GLU A 166 10.32 29.31 0.94
N CYS A 167 11.47 28.64 0.82
CA CYS A 167 11.95 27.71 1.84
C CYS A 167 13.13 28.27 2.63
N VAL A 168 13.16 27.97 3.93
CA VAL A 168 14.36 28.14 4.76
C VAL A 168 15.19 26.87 4.72
N THR A 169 16.51 27.01 4.63
CA THR A 169 17.44 25.88 4.71
C THR A 169 17.88 25.66 6.15
N ALA A 170 18.07 24.40 6.52
CA ALA A 170 18.71 24.03 7.78
C ALA A 170 19.57 22.79 7.58
N ARG A 171 20.46 22.52 8.53
CA ARG A 171 21.28 21.32 8.49
C ARG A 171 20.41 20.08 8.75
N GLY A 172 20.50 19.11 7.82
CA GLY A 172 20.01 17.75 8.01
C GLY A 172 21.03 16.86 8.71
N ASP A 173 20.61 15.66 9.08
CA ASP A 173 21.50 14.66 9.66
C ASP A 173 22.22 13.88 8.56
N ASP A 174 23.49 13.54 8.82
CA ASP A 174 24.23 12.61 7.98
C ASP A 174 23.68 11.20 8.22
N PHE A 175 22.81 10.72 7.33
CA PHE A 175 22.16 9.42 7.42
C PHE A 175 22.62 8.47 6.32
N THR A 176 23.10 7.29 6.72
CA THR A 176 23.36 6.18 5.81
C THR A 176 22.17 5.24 5.81
N TRP A 177 21.56 5.03 4.64
CA TRP A 177 20.48 4.07 4.47
C TRP A 177 20.96 2.65 4.80
N PRO A 178 20.16 1.84 5.53
CA PRO A 178 20.56 0.48 5.87
C PRO A 178 20.77 -0.35 4.60
N GLU A 179 21.88 -1.07 4.49
CA GLU A 179 22.19 -1.94 3.35
C GLU A 179 21.24 -3.16 3.35
N ARG A 180 20.00 -2.95 2.90
CA ARG A 180 18.97 -3.98 2.73
C ARG A 180 18.85 -4.27 1.25
N SER A 181 19.69 -5.16 0.73
CA SER A 181 19.76 -5.60 -0.68
C SER A 181 19.08 -4.66 -1.67
N PHE A 182 19.70 -3.49 -1.89
CA PHE A 182 19.22 -2.49 -2.84
C PHE A 182 19.66 -2.76 -4.28
N THR A 183 20.43 -3.83 -4.52
CA THR A 183 21.43 -3.82 -5.60
C THR A 183 21.05 -4.59 -6.86
N ALA A 184 19.89 -5.26 -6.92
CA ALA A 184 19.52 -6.08 -8.08
C ALA A 184 18.05 -5.97 -8.51
N LEU A 185 17.27 -5.03 -7.95
CA LEU A 185 15.84 -4.93 -8.24
C LEU A 185 15.57 -3.92 -9.34
N ASP A 186 14.73 -4.32 -10.29
CA ASP A 186 14.15 -3.41 -11.29
C ASP A 186 13.02 -2.61 -10.66
N LEU A 187 13.37 -1.56 -9.91
CA LEU A 187 12.42 -0.67 -9.26
C LEU A 187 11.95 0.43 -10.23
N PRO A 188 10.68 0.87 -10.13
CA PRO A 188 10.22 2.02 -10.89
C PRO A 188 11.01 3.28 -10.50
N VAL A 189 11.24 4.15 -11.47
CA VAL A 189 11.85 5.47 -11.25
C VAL A 189 10.99 6.25 -10.25
N ALA A 190 11.59 6.72 -9.16
CA ALA A 190 10.87 7.51 -8.17
C ALA A 190 10.70 8.96 -8.60
N GLY A 191 9.71 9.64 -8.01
CA GLY A 191 9.48 11.07 -8.21
C GLY A 191 8.17 11.42 -8.90
N GLU A 192 7.79 12.69 -8.80
CA GLU A 192 6.48 13.17 -9.28
C GLU A 192 6.38 13.10 -10.80
N ALA A 193 7.43 13.49 -11.53
CA ALA A 193 7.47 13.41 -12.99
C ALA A 193 7.32 11.97 -13.51
N ALA A 194 8.08 11.02 -12.96
CA ALA A 194 8.00 9.61 -13.34
C ALA A 194 6.61 9.00 -13.05
N ALA A 195 5.95 9.46 -11.99
CA ALA A 195 4.59 9.05 -11.67
C ALA A 195 3.58 9.52 -12.73
N TRP A 196 3.73 10.76 -13.21
CA TRP A 196 2.90 11.33 -14.27
C TRP A 196 3.20 10.70 -15.63
N ASP A 197 4.46 10.48 -16.00
CA ASP A 197 4.82 9.75 -17.22
C ASP A 197 4.18 8.35 -17.25
N ARG A 198 4.17 7.65 -16.10
CA ARG A 198 3.53 6.33 -16.01
C ARG A 198 2.00 6.40 -16.09
N TRP A 199 1.40 7.47 -15.57
CA TRP A 199 -0.03 7.74 -15.70
C TRP A 199 -0.42 8.02 -17.16
N GLU A 200 0.28 8.92 -17.84
CA GLU A 200 0.04 9.27 -19.23
C GLU A 200 0.17 8.04 -20.14
N TRP A 201 1.23 7.25 -19.95
CA TRP A 201 1.38 5.97 -20.65
C TRP A 201 0.18 5.05 -20.39
N PHE A 202 -0.30 4.98 -19.14
CA PHE A 202 -1.45 4.13 -18.79
C PHE A 202 -2.74 4.62 -19.45
N VAL A 203 -2.99 5.93 -19.47
CA VAL A 203 -4.15 6.52 -20.16
C VAL A 203 -4.13 6.18 -21.64
N GLU A 204 -2.99 6.34 -22.29
CA GLU A 204 -2.83 6.10 -23.73
C GLU A 204 -2.91 4.61 -24.11
N HIS A 205 -2.26 3.73 -23.33
CA HIS A 205 -2.03 2.33 -23.74
C HIS A 205 -2.85 1.30 -22.97
N GLY A 206 -3.24 1.58 -21.73
CA GLY A 206 -3.82 0.59 -20.81
C GLY A 206 -5.27 0.85 -20.39
N LEU A 207 -5.63 2.12 -20.19
CA LEU A 207 -6.90 2.51 -19.55
C LEU A 207 -8.10 2.01 -20.35
N GLY A 208 -8.09 2.20 -21.67
CA GLY A 208 -9.19 1.79 -22.55
C GLY A 208 -9.53 0.29 -22.51
N THR A 209 -8.55 -0.57 -22.17
CA THR A 209 -8.74 -2.04 -22.07
C THR A 209 -8.65 -2.55 -20.63
N TYR A 210 -8.55 -1.66 -19.64
CA TYR A 210 -8.21 -1.96 -18.25
C TYR A 210 -9.08 -3.06 -17.65
N GLY A 211 -10.40 -3.02 -17.87
CA GLY A 211 -11.35 -3.98 -17.31
C GLY A 211 -11.01 -5.45 -17.62
N ALA A 212 -10.52 -5.72 -18.85
CA ALA A 212 -10.08 -7.05 -19.26
C ALA A 212 -8.60 -7.29 -18.92
N ALA A 213 -7.73 -6.37 -19.33
CA ALA A 213 -6.27 -6.55 -19.28
C ALA A 213 -5.72 -6.67 -17.84
N ARG A 214 -6.38 -6.04 -16.84
CA ARG A 214 -5.99 -6.11 -15.42
C ARG A 214 -6.02 -7.50 -14.79
N ASN A 215 -6.53 -8.51 -15.51
CA ASN A 215 -6.57 -9.89 -15.05
C ASN A 215 -5.46 -10.76 -15.65
N THR A 216 -4.73 -10.27 -16.66
CA THR A 216 -3.73 -11.04 -17.42
C THR A 216 -2.33 -10.57 -17.05
N PRO A 217 -1.58 -11.32 -16.21
CA PRO A 217 -0.32 -10.86 -15.63
C PRO A 217 0.84 -10.74 -16.63
N SER A 218 0.76 -11.38 -17.80
CA SER A 218 1.73 -11.23 -18.89
C SER A 218 1.57 -9.93 -19.69
N ILE A 219 0.46 -9.21 -19.51
CA ILE A 219 0.19 -7.94 -20.20
C ILE A 219 0.48 -6.80 -19.25
N ASP A 220 1.15 -5.75 -19.71
CA ASP A 220 1.27 -4.50 -18.93
C ASP A 220 -0.04 -3.69 -18.96
N GLY A 221 -1.13 -4.31 -18.52
CA GLY A 221 -2.50 -3.77 -18.60
C GLY A 221 -2.94 -3.00 -17.36
N THR A 222 -2.03 -2.69 -16.43
CA THR A 222 -2.34 -1.97 -15.17
C THR A 222 -1.61 -0.64 -15.10
N SER A 223 -2.02 0.23 -14.18
CA SER A 223 -1.39 1.55 -14.03
C SER A 223 0.01 1.49 -13.43
N ARG A 224 0.35 0.42 -12.67
CA ARG A 224 1.57 0.32 -11.85
C ARG A 224 1.80 1.53 -10.92
N LEU A 225 0.73 2.24 -10.53
CA LEU A 225 0.82 3.46 -9.72
C LEU A 225 0.83 3.23 -8.19
N SER A 226 0.74 1.98 -7.72
CA SER A 226 0.58 1.64 -6.29
C SER A 226 1.71 2.21 -5.42
N THR A 227 2.95 2.19 -5.91
CA THR A 227 4.12 2.71 -5.19
C THR A 227 4.07 4.23 -5.02
N TYR A 228 3.72 4.97 -6.08
CA TYR A 228 3.59 6.43 -6.02
C TYR A 228 2.45 6.85 -5.10
N LEU A 229 1.32 6.13 -5.13
CA LEU A 229 0.17 6.34 -4.23
C LEU A 229 0.48 5.98 -2.77
N ARG A 230 1.38 5.03 -2.51
CA ARG A 230 1.81 4.65 -1.16
C ARG A 230 2.58 5.79 -0.49
N TRP A 231 3.45 6.47 -1.23
CA TRP A 231 4.28 7.56 -0.75
C TRP A 231 3.66 8.95 -0.95
N GLY A 232 2.48 9.02 -1.57
CA GLY A 232 1.78 10.27 -1.82
C GLY A 232 2.53 11.19 -2.79
N VAL A 233 3.37 10.59 -3.65
CA VAL A 233 3.97 11.23 -4.83
C VAL A 233 2.87 11.64 -5.81
N LEU A 234 1.78 10.86 -5.83
CA LEU A 234 0.50 11.23 -6.43
C LEU A 234 -0.59 11.22 -5.36
N HIS A 235 -1.51 12.16 -5.44
CA HIS A 235 -2.78 12.10 -4.72
C HIS A 235 -3.83 11.39 -5.58
N PRO A 236 -4.65 10.47 -5.02
CA PRO A 236 -5.69 9.79 -5.80
C PRO A 236 -6.65 10.76 -6.50
N SER A 237 -7.00 11.89 -5.88
CA SER A 237 -7.87 12.88 -6.53
C SER A 237 -7.32 13.42 -7.85
N GLN A 238 -6.00 13.62 -7.96
CA GLN A 238 -5.39 14.09 -9.22
C GLN A 238 -5.67 13.11 -10.36
N LEU A 239 -5.60 11.80 -10.09
CA LEU A 239 -5.88 10.76 -11.08
C LEU A 239 -7.37 10.68 -11.45
N ILE A 240 -8.26 10.89 -10.48
CA ILE A 240 -9.71 10.87 -10.73
C ILE A 240 -10.14 12.13 -11.50
N ASP A 241 -9.41 13.25 -11.37
CA ASP A 241 -9.68 14.48 -12.13
C ASP A 241 -9.30 14.32 -13.61
N GLU A 242 -8.26 13.53 -13.91
CA GLU A 242 -7.84 13.17 -15.27
C GLU A 242 -8.70 12.08 -15.93
N CYS A 243 -9.61 11.44 -15.19
CA CYS A 243 -10.49 10.39 -15.72
C CYS A 243 -11.69 10.98 -16.47
N ASP A 244 -11.92 10.50 -17.70
CA ASP A 244 -12.99 10.94 -18.61
C ASP A 244 -14.40 10.44 -18.26
N GLY A 245 -14.53 9.63 -17.20
CA GLY A 245 -15.81 9.02 -16.79
C GLY A 245 -16.25 7.83 -17.66
N SER A 246 -15.41 7.35 -18.58
CA SER A 246 -15.68 6.12 -19.34
C SER A 246 -15.83 4.91 -18.41
N PRO A 247 -16.51 3.82 -18.84
CA PRO A 247 -16.62 2.61 -18.04
C PRO A 247 -15.27 2.01 -17.61
N ALA A 248 -14.24 2.15 -18.44
CA ALA A 248 -12.90 1.67 -18.13
C ALA A 248 -12.20 2.55 -17.08
N ALA A 249 -12.37 3.88 -17.18
CA ALA A 249 -11.93 4.82 -16.16
C ALA A 249 -12.66 4.61 -14.82
N GLU A 250 -13.98 4.37 -14.84
CA GLU A 250 -14.73 4.06 -13.63
C GLU A 250 -14.27 2.75 -12.97
N GLU A 251 -13.92 1.72 -13.75
CA GLU A 251 -13.31 0.50 -13.19
C GLU A 251 -11.95 0.81 -12.54
N PHE A 252 -11.12 1.67 -13.13
CA PHE A 252 -9.88 2.12 -12.49
C PHE A 252 -10.12 2.91 -11.19
N VAL A 253 -11.07 3.85 -11.19
CA VAL A 253 -11.45 4.62 -9.99
C VAL A 253 -12.02 3.69 -8.91
N ARG A 254 -12.73 2.64 -9.29
CA ARG A 254 -13.20 1.60 -8.36
C ARG A 254 -12.04 0.88 -7.67
N GLU A 255 -10.95 0.62 -8.38
CA GLU A 255 -9.74 0.02 -7.80
C GLU A 255 -8.97 1.00 -6.90
N LEU A 256 -8.99 2.31 -7.19
CA LEU A 256 -8.54 3.33 -6.23
C LEU A 256 -9.38 3.32 -4.95
N CYS A 257 -10.70 3.13 -5.06
CA CYS A 257 -11.58 3.04 -3.90
C CYS A 257 -11.30 1.81 -3.04
N TRP A 258 -10.84 0.68 -3.59
CA TRP A 258 -10.42 -0.47 -2.78
C TRP A 258 -9.29 -0.12 -1.80
N ARG A 259 -8.32 0.71 -2.22
CA ARG A 259 -7.28 1.24 -1.33
C ARG A 259 -7.88 2.07 -0.20
N GLU A 260 -8.90 2.88 -0.49
CA GLU A 260 -9.56 3.72 0.52
C GLU A 260 -10.41 2.89 1.48
N PHE A 261 -11.12 1.89 0.96
CA PHE A 261 -11.92 0.97 1.77
C PHE A 261 -11.08 0.21 2.78
N TYR A 262 -9.92 -0.34 2.38
CA TYR A 262 -9.03 -1.00 3.31
C TYR A 262 -8.46 -0.06 4.37
N ALA A 263 -8.17 1.20 4.01
CA ALA A 263 -7.74 2.21 4.97
C ALA A 263 -8.85 2.57 5.97
N ASP A 264 -10.10 2.67 5.51
CA ASP A 264 -11.27 2.88 6.35
C ASP A 264 -11.48 1.73 7.33
N VAL A 265 -11.43 0.48 6.86
CA VAL A 265 -11.54 -0.71 7.71
C VAL A 265 -10.43 -0.73 8.77
N LEU A 266 -9.18 -0.47 8.40
CA LEU A 266 -8.07 -0.39 9.36
C LEU A 266 -8.27 0.73 10.39
N HIS A 267 -8.81 1.87 9.96
CA HIS A 267 -9.09 2.99 10.85
C HIS A 267 -10.13 2.62 11.91
N GLN A 268 -11.19 1.93 11.48
CA GLN A 268 -12.30 1.50 12.35
C GLN A 268 -11.94 0.30 13.23
N ARG A 269 -11.08 -0.60 12.75
CA ARG A 269 -10.64 -1.83 13.45
C ARG A 269 -9.12 -1.93 13.47
N PRO A 270 -8.40 -1.09 14.24
CA PRO A 270 -6.93 -1.05 14.29
C PRO A 270 -6.24 -2.40 14.52
N GLU A 271 -6.88 -3.29 15.27
CA GLU A 271 -6.38 -4.62 15.57
C GLU A 271 -6.35 -5.56 14.35
N SER A 272 -7.10 -5.25 13.27
CA SER A 272 -7.07 -6.00 12.01
C SER A 272 -5.70 -5.91 11.31
N ALA A 273 -4.82 -5.01 11.75
CA ALA A 273 -3.42 -5.01 11.35
C ALA A 273 -2.69 -6.31 11.74
N TRP A 274 -3.13 -7.02 12.80
CA TRP A 274 -2.39 -8.17 13.32
C TRP A 274 -3.27 -9.38 13.65
N LYS A 275 -4.58 -9.16 13.82
CA LYS A 275 -5.58 -10.17 14.14
C LYS A 275 -6.55 -10.36 12.99
N ASN A 276 -7.27 -11.48 12.99
CA ASN A 276 -8.35 -11.69 12.04
C ASN A 276 -9.45 -10.66 12.29
N LEU A 277 -9.93 -10.01 11.23
CA LEU A 277 -11.05 -9.09 11.31
C LEU A 277 -12.33 -9.81 11.78
N ASP A 278 -12.55 -11.03 11.27
CA ASP A 278 -13.51 -11.99 11.82
C ASP A 278 -12.83 -12.91 12.84
N GLY A 279 -13.01 -12.60 14.12
CA GLY A 279 -12.40 -13.33 15.24
C GLY A 279 -12.80 -14.80 15.35
N ARG A 280 -13.85 -15.27 14.64
CA ARG A 280 -14.17 -16.72 14.58
C ARG A 280 -13.03 -17.53 13.99
N PHE A 281 -12.25 -16.94 13.08
CA PHE A 281 -11.10 -17.58 12.45
C PHE A 281 -9.87 -17.65 13.38
N ASP A 282 -9.88 -17.01 14.55
CA ASP A 282 -8.78 -17.14 15.53
C ASP A 282 -8.64 -18.58 16.05
N ARG A 283 -9.72 -19.38 15.96
CA ARG A 283 -9.73 -20.81 16.34
C ARG A 283 -9.31 -21.74 15.20
N MET A 284 -9.05 -21.19 14.01
CA MET A 284 -8.69 -22.01 12.85
C MET A 284 -7.31 -22.62 13.05
N GLN A 285 -7.22 -23.95 12.90
CA GLN A 285 -5.94 -24.63 12.97
C GLN A 285 -5.05 -24.21 11.79
N VAL A 286 -3.84 -23.79 12.09
CA VAL A 286 -2.79 -23.41 11.13
C VAL A 286 -1.49 -24.13 11.49
N ASP A 287 -0.66 -24.39 10.49
CA ASP A 287 0.58 -25.13 10.67
C ASP A 287 1.73 -24.16 10.98
N THR A 288 2.49 -24.44 12.04
CA THR A 288 3.59 -23.57 12.49
C THR A 288 4.85 -24.33 12.92
N ASP A 289 4.86 -25.64 12.69
CA ASP A 289 5.98 -26.53 12.99
C ASP A 289 7.15 -26.39 12.00
N ASN A 290 8.17 -27.23 12.13
CA ASN A 290 9.34 -27.16 11.25
C ASN A 290 9.00 -27.49 9.79
N ALA A 291 8.13 -28.48 9.56
CA ALA A 291 7.67 -28.81 8.21
C ALA A 291 6.91 -27.63 7.57
N ALA A 292 6.12 -26.89 8.35
CA ALA A 292 5.46 -25.66 7.90
C ALA A 292 6.47 -24.58 7.50
N ARG A 293 7.59 -24.43 8.24
CA ARG A 293 8.66 -23.49 7.89
C ARG A 293 9.40 -23.88 6.62
N GLU A 294 9.61 -25.17 6.38
CA GLU A 294 10.19 -25.67 5.13
C GLU A 294 9.28 -25.38 3.94
N ARG A 295 7.97 -25.66 4.06
CA ARG A 295 6.98 -25.30 3.03
C ARG A 295 6.95 -23.80 2.78
N PHE A 296 7.02 -22.99 3.83
CA PHE A 296 7.07 -21.54 3.71
C PHE A 296 8.31 -21.07 2.95
N ALA A 297 9.49 -21.65 3.23
CA ALA A 297 10.72 -21.29 2.53
C ALA A 297 10.65 -21.61 1.02
N LEU A 298 10.10 -22.76 0.64
CA LEU A 298 9.88 -23.11 -0.77
C LEU A 298 8.91 -22.15 -1.46
N TRP A 299 7.84 -21.75 -0.77
CA TRP A 299 6.92 -20.73 -1.26
C TRP A 299 7.60 -19.38 -1.45
N GLN A 300 8.40 -18.92 -0.49
CA GLN A 300 9.15 -17.66 -0.60
C GLN A 300 10.10 -17.64 -1.81
N GLN A 301 10.68 -18.79 -2.15
CA GLN A 301 11.63 -18.94 -3.27
C GLN A 301 10.94 -19.16 -4.63
N GLY A 302 9.63 -19.43 -4.65
CA GLY A 302 8.95 -19.85 -5.88
C GLY A 302 9.41 -21.23 -6.38
N HIS A 303 9.49 -22.19 -5.45
CA HIS A 303 9.83 -23.60 -5.68
C HIS A 303 8.69 -24.52 -5.22
N THR A 304 7.45 -24.17 -5.55
CA THR A 304 6.25 -24.92 -5.16
C THR A 304 5.87 -26.00 -6.17
N GLY A 305 6.37 -25.89 -7.40
CA GLY A 305 5.98 -26.75 -8.53
C GLY A 305 4.64 -26.34 -9.16
N PHE A 306 4.05 -25.22 -8.74
CA PHE A 306 2.90 -24.60 -9.40
C PHE A 306 3.37 -23.37 -10.18
N PRO A 307 3.44 -23.43 -11.54
CA PRO A 307 3.97 -22.35 -12.38
C PRO A 307 3.53 -20.92 -12.03
N ILE A 308 2.23 -20.70 -11.86
CA ILE A 308 1.69 -19.36 -11.61
C ILE A 308 2.05 -18.83 -10.21
N VAL A 309 2.28 -19.74 -9.24
CA VAL A 309 2.74 -19.38 -7.90
C VAL A 309 4.22 -19.06 -7.94
N ASP A 310 5.01 -19.94 -8.55
CA ASP A 310 6.46 -19.82 -8.66
C ASP A 310 6.86 -18.55 -9.42
N ALA A 311 6.23 -18.30 -10.58
CA ALA A 311 6.42 -17.08 -11.35
C ALA A 311 6.07 -15.81 -10.56
N GLY A 312 4.99 -15.85 -9.77
CA GLY A 312 4.62 -14.75 -8.88
C GLY A 312 5.69 -14.43 -7.86
N MET A 313 6.15 -15.44 -7.12
CA MET A 313 7.13 -15.26 -6.06
C MET A 313 8.49 -14.81 -6.62
N ARG A 314 8.88 -15.29 -7.81
CA ARG A 314 10.07 -14.83 -8.53
C ARG A 314 9.92 -13.41 -9.07
N GLN A 315 8.74 -13.02 -9.57
CA GLN A 315 8.46 -11.63 -9.94
C GLN A 315 8.63 -10.68 -8.74
N LEU A 316 8.08 -11.05 -7.58
CA LEU A 316 8.22 -10.28 -6.35
C LEU A 316 9.68 -10.13 -5.95
N ALA A 317 10.45 -11.22 -6.00
CA ALA A 317 11.87 -11.21 -5.66
C ALA A 317 12.72 -10.38 -6.64
N ALA A 318 12.36 -10.33 -7.92
CA ALA A 318 13.13 -9.61 -8.94
C ALA A 318 12.78 -8.12 -9.07
N THR A 319 11.52 -7.74 -8.81
CA THR A 319 11.02 -6.39 -9.10
C THR A 319 10.50 -5.65 -7.87
N GLY A 320 10.37 -6.34 -6.73
CA GLY A 320 9.68 -5.80 -5.56
C GLY A 320 8.19 -5.50 -5.81
N TRP A 321 7.60 -6.04 -6.87
CA TRP A 321 6.19 -5.86 -7.23
C TRP A 321 5.61 -7.19 -7.72
N MET A 322 4.30 -7.38 -7.55
CA MET A 322 3.59 -8.54 -8.09
C MET A 322 2.23 -8.13 -8.63
N HIS A 323 1.81 -8.71 -9.75
CA HIS A 323 0.48 -8.46 -10.32
C HIS A 323 -0.64 -8.87 -9.35
N ASN A 324 -1.70 -8.06 -9.21
CA ASN A 324 -2.74 -8.28 -8.18
C ASN A 324 -3.42 -9.65 -8.28
N ARG A 325 -3.75 -10.11 -9.50
CA ARG A 325 -4.31 -11.47 -9.69
C ARG A 325 -3.39 -12.55 -9.12
N VAL A 326 -2.08 -12.39 -9.31
CA VAL A 326 -1.08 -13.36 -8.84
C VAL A 326 -0.91 -13.24 -7.32
N ARG A 327 -0.95 -12.02 -6.74
CA ARG A 327 -1.01 -11.82 -5.28
C ARG A 327 -2.16 -12.61 -4.65
N MET A 328 -3.34 -12.59 -5.26
CA MET A 328 -4.49 -13.37 -4.78
C MET A 328 -4.23 -14.88 -4.83
N ILE A 329 -3.60 -15.38 -5.90
CA ILE A 329 -3.30 -16.80 -6.09
C ILE A 329 -2.27 -17.28 -5.07
N VAL A 330 -1.14 -16.59 -4.94
CA VAL A 330 -0.07 -16.98 -4.00
C VAL A 330 -0.53 -16.87 -2.54
N ALA A 331 -1.39 -15.89 -2.23
CA ALA A 331 -1.96 -15.75 -0.89
C ALA A 331 -2.97 -16.86 -0.57
N SER A 332 -3.84 -17.21 -1.54
CA SER A 332 -4.73 -18.36 -1.41
C SER A 332 -3.92 -19.65 -1.20
N PHE A 333 -2.87 -19.86 -1.99
CA PHE A 333 -2.01 -21.04 -1.89
C PHE A 333 -1.38 -21.15 -0.50
N LEU A 334 -0.76 -20.07 0.01
CA LEU A 334 -0.17 -20.08 1.34
C LEU A 334 -1.19 -20.43 2.45
N VAL A 335 -2.38 -19.85 2.40
CA VAL A 335 -3.37 -20.02 3.49
C VAL A 335 -4.18 -21.31 3.36
N LYS A 336 -4.45 -21.77 2.14
CA LYS A 336 -5.42 -22.85 1.87
C LYS A 336 -4.79 -24.14 1.35
N ASP A 337 -3.61 -24.07 0.74
CA ASP A 337 -2.89 -25.24 0.25
C ASP A 337 -1.71 -25.59 1.18
N LEU A 338 -1.08 -24.60 1.79
CA LEU A 338 0.00 -24.85 2.78
C LEU A 338 -0.47 -24.75 4.23
N HIS A 339 -1.70 -24.29 4.44
CA HIS A 339 -2.34 -24.09 5.74
C HIS A 339 -1.54 -23.23 6.73
N LEU A 340 -0.78 -22.28 6.20
CA LEU A 340 0.09 -21.40 6.99
C LEU A 340 -0.67 -20.16 7.51
N PRO A 341 -0.18 -19.53 8.59
CA PRO A 341 -0.73 -18.26 9.05
C PRO A 341 -0.55 -17.17 7.98
N TRP A 342 -1.64 -16.48 7.63
CA TRP A 342 -1.59 -15.39 6.64
C TRP A 342 -0.60 -14.28 7.03
N GLN A 343 -0.34 -14.11 8.34
CA GLN A 343 0.62 -13.14 8.87
C GLN A 343 2.05 -13.39 8.40
N TRP A 344 2.42 -14.65 8.10
CA TRP A 344 3.74 -14.98 7.55
C TRP A 344 3.89 -14.43 6.14
N GLY A 345 2.88 -14.68 5.29
CA GLY A 345 2.80 -14.11 3.95
C GLY A 345 2.74 -12.59 3.94
N ALA A 346 1.91 -12.00 4.82
CA ALA A 346 1.79 -10.55 4.95
C ALA A 346 3.11 -9.88 5.33
N ARG A 347 3.90 -10.50 6.22
CA ARG A 347 5.23 -10.00 6.58
C ARG A 347 6.20 -10.12 5.42
N HIS A 348 6.25 -11.28 4.76
CA HIS A 348 7.11 -11.46 3.59
C HIS A 348 6.80 -10.44 2.50
N PHE A 349 5.53 -10.16 2.24
CA PHE A 349 5.10 -9.10 1.32
C PHE A 349 5.56 -7.72 1.77
N MET A 350 5.46 -7.37 3.05
CA MET A 350 5.94 -6.06 3.55
C MET A 350 7.48 -5.90 3.47
N ASP A 351 8.21 -7.01 3.47
CA ASP A 351 9.67 -7.04 3.34
C ASP A 351 10.14 -6.90 1.87
N HIS A 352 9.30 -7.27 0.90
CA HIS A 352 9.68 -7.31 -0.53
C HIS A 352 8.89 -6.34 -1.41
N LEU A 353 7.70 -5.90 -1.01
CA LEU A 353 6.89 -5.00 -1.82
C LEU A 353 7.37 -3.55 -1.71
N VAL A 354 7.70 -2.96 -2.85
CA VAL A 354 7.95 -1.52 -2.97
C VAL A 354 6.67 -0.71 -2.62
N ASP A 355 5.49 -1.27 -2.92
CA ASP A 355 4.18 -0.67 -2.62
C ASP A 355 3.57 -1.11 -1.28
N GLY A 356 4.36 -1.74 -0.41
CA GLY A 356 3.89 -2.32 0.87
C GLY A 356 3.15 -1.31 1.75
N ASP A 357 1.82 -1.42 1.78
CA ASP A 357 0.88 -0.63 2.58
C ASP A 357 0.21 -1.52 3.63
N LEU A 358 0.23 -1.11 4.90
CA LEU A 358 -0.33 -1.93 5.99
C LEU A 358 -1.82 -2.26 5.79
N ALA A 359 -2.62 -1.30 5.32
CA ALA A 359 -4.05 -1.50 5.16
C ALA A 359 -4.31 -2.44 3.98
N SER A 360 -3.81 -2.08 2.79
CA SER A 360 -4.06 -2.85 1.58
C SER A 360 -3.44 -4.26 1.64
N ASN A 361 -2.23 -4.39 2.19
CA ASN A 361 -1.57 -5.68 2.32
C ASN A 361 -2.35 -6.60 3.24
N ASN A 362 -2.60 -6.18 4.49
CA ASN A 362 -3.14 -7.09 5.49
C ASN A 362 -4.61 -7.42 5.22
N HIS A 363 -5.40 -6.50 4.65
CA HIS A 363 -6.78 -6.81 4.29
C HIS A 363 -6.87 -7.66 3.00
N GLY A 364 -5.91 -7.55 2.08
CA GLY A 364 -5.78 -8.49 0.96
C GLY A 364 -5.48 -9.92 1.43
N TRP A 365 -4.57 -10.07 2.41
CA TRP A 365 -4.28 -11.37 3.04
C TRP A 365 -5.49 -11.92 3.81
N GLN A 366 -6.20 -11.09 4.55
CA GLN A 366 -7.41 -11.51 5.26
C GLN A 366 -8.56 -11.86 4.32
N TRP A 367 -8.67 -11.19 3.18
CA TRP A 367 -9.60 -11.55 2.11
C TRP A 367 -9.30 -12.96 1.58
N ALA A 368 -8.03 -13.26 1.30
CA ALA A 368 -7.60 -14.60 0.88
C ALA A 368 -7.84 -15.64 1.98
N ALA A 369 -7.60 -15.28 3.25
CA ALA A 369 -7.82 -16.13 4.41
C ALA A 369 -9.30 -16.31 4.80
N GLY A 370 -10.24 -15.65 4.11
CA GLY A 370 -11.67 -15.79 4.38
C GLY A 370 -12.17 -15.05 5.63
N CYS A 371 -11.32 -14.26 6.30
CA CYS A 371 -11.62 -13.56 7.55
C CYS A 371 -11.71 -12.03 7.41
N GLY A 372 -11.52 -11.48 6.21
CA GLY A 372 -11.59 -10.05 5.90
C GLY A 372 -12.97 -9.51 5.49
N THR A 373 -13.03 -8.22 5.15
CA THR A 373 -14.23 -7.58 4.56
C THR A 373 -14.47 -8.10 3.16
N ASP A 374 -15.74 -8.38 2.81
CA ASP A 374 -16.10 -8.99 1.52
C ASP A 374 -15.21 -10.17 1.13
N ALA A 375 -14.74 -10.91 2.14
CA ALA A 375 -13.85 -12.03 1.92
C ALA A 375 -14.50 -13.02 0.97
N ALA A 376 -13.71 -13.53 0.02
CA ALA A 376 -14.13 -14.71 -0.72
C ALA A 376 -14.55 -15.77 0.31
N PRO A 377 -15.73 -16.39 0.16
CA PRO A 377 -16.14 -17.44 1.08
C PRO A 377 -15.01 -18.44 1.24
N TYR A 378 -14.66 -18.83 2.47
CA TYR A 378 -13.45 -19.63 2.72
C TYR A 378 -13.36 -20.87 1.82
N HIS A 379 -14.51 -21.52 1.55
CA HIS A 379 -14.64 -22.68 0.68
C HIS A 379 -14.28 -22.43 -0.80
N ARG A 380 -14.16 -21.17 -1.24
CA ARG A 380 -13.60 -20.78 -2.53
C ARG A 380 -12.08 -20.86 -2.46
N ILE A 381 -11.56 -22.07 -2.59
CA ILE A 381 -10.14 -22.40 -2.65
C ILE A 381 -9.72 -22.29 -4.12
N LEU A 382 -8.72 -21.45 -4.43
CA LEU A 382 -8.27 -21.22 -5.79
C LEU A 382 -7.33 -22.36 -6.21
N ASN A 383 -7.74 -23.21 -7.16
CA ASN A 383 -6.86 -24.21 -7.75
C ASN A 383 -5.78 -23.51 -8.60
N PRO A 384 -4.49 -23.57 -8.21
CA PRO A 384 -3.44 -22.82 -8.91
C PRO A 384 -3.31 -23.19 -10.39
N THR A 385 -3.50 -24.46 -10.75
CA THR A 385 -3.47 -24.94 -12.14
C THR A 385 -4.61 -24.32 -12.96
N LEU A 386 -5.84 -24.36 -12.46
CA LEU A 386 -6.99 -23.72 -13.15
C LEU A 386 -6.86 -22.19 -13.19
N GLN A 387 -6.18 -21.58 -12.21
CA GLN A 387 -5.88 -20.16 -12.26
C GLN A 387 -4.84 -19.84 -13.35
N ALA A 388 -3.81 -20.68 -13.51
CA ALA A 388 -2.82 -20.56 -14.58
C ALA A 388 -3.50 -20.67 -15.96
N GLU A 389 -4.30 -21.71 -16.20
CA GLU A 389 -5.05 -21.89 -17.45
C GLU A 389 -5.94 -20.70 -17.79
N ARG A 390 -6.55 -20.08 -16.78
CA ARG A 390 -7.47 -18.96 -16.98
C ARG A 390 -6.77 -17.62 -17.21
N PHE A 391 -5.70 -17.35 -16.46
CA PHE A 391 -5.09 -16.00 -16.41
C PHE A 391 -3.76 -15.92 -17.15
N ASP A 392 -3.08 -17.05 -17.37
CA ASP A 392 -1.88 -17.17 -18.20
C ASP A 392 -2.01 -18.36 -19.17
N PRO A 393 -3.02 -18.36 -20.06
CA PRO A 393 -3.35 -19.52 -20.90
C PRO A 393 -2.20 -19.95 -21.84
N SER A 394 -1.33 -19.01 -22.23
CA SER A 394 -0.16 -19.31 -23.06
C SER A 394 1.09 -19.69 -22.26
N GLY A 395 1.06 -19.58 -20.93
CA GLY A 395 2.25 -19.73 -20.08
C GLY A 395 3.27 -18.60 -20.24
N ALA A 396 2.89 -17.45 -20.82
CA ALA A 396 3.84 -16.38 -21.14
C ALA A 396 4.36 -15.69 -19.87
N TYR A 397 3.49 -15.50 -18.88
CA TYR A 397 3.91 -14.96 -17.58
C TYR A 397 4.80 -15.95 -16.84
N ALA A 398 4.45 -17.24 -16.86
CA ALA A 398 5.30 -18.27 -16.26
C ALA A 398 6.69 -18.34 -16.92
N GLN A 399 6.75 -18.38 -18.25
CA GLN A 399 7.99 -18.39 -19.02
C GLN A 399 8.87 -17.16 -18.76
N GLN A 400 8.26 -16.00 -18.51
CA GLN A 400 8.99 -14.77 -18.21
C GLN A 400 9.78 -14.84 -16.88
N TRP A 401 9.22 -15.50 -15.87
CA TRP A 401 9.75 -15.45 -14.50
C TRP A 401 10.36 -16.77 -14.01
N ILE A 402 10.24 -17.85 -14.79
CA ILE A 402 10.83 -19.15 -14.48
C ILE A 402 11.88 -19.45 -15.55
N GLU A 403 13.16 -19.40 -15.16
CA GLU A 403 14.28 -19.63 -16.07
C GLU A 403 14.27 -21.06 -16.63
N GLU A 404 13.94 -22.03 -15.78
CA GLU A 404 13.85 -23.45 -16.09
C GLU A 404 12.48 -23.87 -16.64
N TRP A 405 11.82 -23.02 -17.43
CA TRP A 405 10.51 -23.30 -18.02
C TRP A 405 10.55 -24.35 -19.16
N PRO A 406 9.61 -25.32 -19.21
CA PRO A 406 8.57 -25.61 -18.23
C PRO A 406 9.13 -26.34 -17.00
N LEU A 407 8.51 -26.11 -15.83
CA LEU A 407 8.89 -26.81 -14.60
C LEU A 407 8.83 -28.34 -14.79
N THR A 408 9.86 -29.02 -14.30
CA THR A 408 9.94 -30.49 -14.31
C THR A 408 9.96 -31.01 -12.88
N GLY A 409 9.00 -31.88 -12.53
CA GLY A 409 8.87 -32.44 -11.18
C GLY A 409 7.44 -32.32 -10.62
N PRO A 410 7.10 -33.11 -9.59
CA PRO A 410 5.80 -33.01 -8.95
C PRO A 410 5.68 -31.73 -8.11
N PRO A 411 4.45 -31.17 -7.97
CA PRO A 411 4.21 -30.09 -7.02
C PRO A 411 4.49 -30.52 -5.58
N MET A 412 4.83 -29.56 -4.72
CA MET A 412 5.14 -29.81 -3.30
C MET A 412 3.96 -30.35 -2.49
N VAL A 413 2.73 -30.20 -2.99
CA VAL A 413 1.48 -30.68 -2.39
C VAL A 413 0.50 -31.12 -3.47
N ASP A 414 -0.43 -32.01 -3.11
CA ASP A 414 -1.58 -32.36 -3.94
C ASP A 414 -2.75 -31.42 -3.61
N HIS A 415 -3.10 -30.54 -4.54
CA HIS A 415 -4.18 -29.56 -4.36
C HIS A 415 -5.52 -30.19 -3.94
N ALA A 416 -5.88 -31.38 -4.44
CA ALA A 416 -7.14 -32.01 -4.09
C ALA A 416 -7.18 -32.45 -2.62
N VAL A 417 -6.04 -32.94 -2.11
CA VAL A 417 -5.86 -33.30 -0.70
C VAL A 417 -5.94 -32.05 0.18
N GLU A 418 -5.16 -31.01 -0.15
CA GLU A 418 -5.14 -29.78 0.66
C GLU A 418 -6.48 -29.03 0.62
N ARG A 419 -7.19 -29.10 -0.51
CA ARG A 419 -8.55 -28.57 -0.60
C ARG A 419 -9.51 -29.28 0.36
N ALA A 420 -9.43 -30.61 0.48
CA ALA A 420 -10.24 -31.37 1.43
C ALA A 420 -9.89 -30.99 2.88
N GLU A 421 -8.60 -30.84 3.17
CA GLU A 421 -8.10 -30.44 4.47
C GLU A 421 -8.54 -29.01 4.87
N ALA A 422 -8.45 -28.04 3.95
CA ALA A 422 -8.96 -26.68 4.15
C ALA A 422 -10.45 -26.69 4.55
N LEU A 423 -11.27 -27.49 3.85
CA LEU A 423 -12.69 -27.61 4.14
C LEU A 423 -12.95 -28.29 5.49
N ARG A 424 -12.17 -29.32 5.85
CA ARG A 424 -12.24 -29.97 7.16
C ARG A 424 -11.93 -28.98 8.28
N ARG A 425 -10.83 -28.20 8.17
CA ARG A 425 -10.47 -27.16 9.15
C ARG A 425 -11.54 -26.09 9.26
N ARG A 426 -12.14 -25.68 8.13
CA ARG A 426 -13.23 -24.70 8.14
C ARG A 426 -14.49 -25.23 8.82
N ALA A 427 -14.84 -26.50 8.60
CA ALA A 427 -15.99 -27.14 9.21
C ALA A 427 -15.83 -27.27 10.74
N ALA A 428 -14.61 -27.49 11.22
CA ALA A 428 -14.32 -27.54 12.66
C ALA A 428 -14.65 -26.22 13.39
N LEU A 429 -14.64 -25.07 12.69
CA LEU A 429 -15.05 -23.78 13.27
C LEU A 429 -16.56 -23.68 13.55
N SER A 430 -17.39 -24.53 12.93
CA SER A 430 -18.84 -24.52 13.13
C SER A 430 -19.30 -25.45 14.26
N VAL A 431 -18.40 -26.29 14.77
CA VAL A 431 -18.69 -27.30 15.80
C VAL A 431 -18.25 -26.82 17.21
N ALA A 432 -17.56 -25.69 17.28
CA ALA A 432 -17.00 -25.08 18.50
C ALA A 432 -17.47 -23.64 18.68
#